data_AF-A0A815XV85-F1
#
_entry.id   AF-A0A815XV85-F1
#
_cell.length_a   1.000
_cell.length_b   1.000
_cell.length_c   1.000
_cell.angle_alpha   90.00
_cell.angle_beta   90.00
_cell.angle_gamma   90.00
#
_symmetry.space_group_name_H-M   'P 1'
#
loop_
_entity.id
_entity.type
_entity.pdbx_description
1 polymer ?
#
loop_
_entity_poly.entity_id
_entity_poly.type
_entity_poly.pdbx_seq_one_letter_code
_entity_poly.pdbx_strand_id
1 'polypeptide(L)'
;MEMRLTPVVCIAQDYIQEKTVDDIRLRQAILELPDNKTEHLPEYLPLVPGMPVLLTENIATELGLSNGTRGIFRQLIYDGSPENFRYHGQNFPPNTKFITQPKYALVEYPGCKLDEKFAELSSKIVPIAVSEQTFLFDAKELLPENVAKATKINTKATKLTVKRKALPLIPAYSMTTHKGQSQTLGKIIVDLVMPPGPIELASVYVSLSRVKRLDDLLIIRSFEFATLQVKPSTAQIEELKRLDRIAQNTRKRFQFIA
;
A
#
# COMPACT_ATOMS: atom_id res chain seq x y z
N MET A 1 -26.99 -20.17 3.50
CA MET A 1 -25.75 -20.92 3.76
C MET A 1 -24.67 -19.88 4.06
N GLU A 2 -24.52 -19.50 5.33
CA GLU A 2 -23.46 -18.56 5.73
C GLU A 2 -22.12 -19.26 5.52
N MET A 3 -21.34 -18.84 4.52
CA MET A 3 -19.92 -19.20 4.48
C MET A 3 -19.30 -18.62 5.75
N ARG A 4 -18.96 -19.50 6.71
CA ARG A 4 -18.08 -19.16 7.83
C ARG A 4 -16.68 -18.92 7.26
N LEU A 5 -16.48 -17.77 6.63
CA LEU A 5 -15.16 -17.31 6.23
C LEU A 5 -14.34 -17.12 7.51
N THR A 6 -13.28 -17.89 7.66
CA THR A 6 -12.28 -17.67 8.70
C THR A 6 -11.29 -16.64 8.20
N PRO A 7 -11.29 -15.40 8.71
CA PRO A 7 -10.31 -14.41 8.29
C PRO A 7 -8.91 -14.88 8.72
N VAL A 8 -7.95 -14.65 7.84
CA VAL A 8 -6.54 -14.90 8.11
C VAL A 8 -5.84 -13.55 8.22
N VAL A 9 -4.99 -13.38 9.21
CA VAL A 9 -4.13 -12.21 9.34
C VAL A 9 -2.69 -12.68 9.26
N CYS A 10 -1.99 -12.24 8.23
CA CYS A 10 -0.57 -12.44 8.12
C CYS A 10 0.15 -11.35 8.92
N ILE A 11 1.00 -11.74 9.85
CA ILE A 11 1.78 -10.83 10.68
C ILE A 11 3.21 -10.78 10.12
N ALA A 12 3.75 -9.57 9.99
CA ALA A 12 5.14 -9.35 9.60
C ALA A 12 6.12 -10.01 10.59
N GLN A 13 7.24 -10.50 10.09
CA GLN A 13 8.34 -11.00 10.90
C GLN A 13 9.48 -9.98 10.93
N ASP A 14 9.80 -9.50 12.13
CA ASP A 14 10.85 -8.51 12.34
C ASP A 14 12.10 -9.16 12.95
N TYR A 15 13.27 -8.71 12.45
CA TYR A 15 14.59 -9.17 12.87
C TYR A 15 15.48 -7.99 13.21
N ILE A 16 16.25 -8.12 14.29
CA ILE A 16 17.29 -7.18 14.70
C ILE A 16 18.58 -7.99 14.83
N GLN A 17 19.64 -7.57 14.14
CA GLN A 17 20.93 -8.30 14.11
C GLN A 17 20.74 -9.79 13.74
N GLU A 18 19.90 -10.08 12.74
CA GLU A 18 19.54 -11.43 12.27
C GLU A 18 18.86 -12.33 13.32
N LYS A 19 18.40 -11.78 14.45
CA LYS A 19 17.63 -12.48 15.48
C LYS A 19 16.18 -11.99 15.49
N THR A 20 15.26 -12.89 15.79
CA THR A 20 13.85 -12.55 16.00
C THR A 20 13.71 -11.56 17.15
N VAL A 21 12.76 -10.64 17.02
CA VAL A 21 12.44 -9.70 18.10
C VAL A 21 11.59 -10.42 19.16
N ASP A 22 12.27 -11.00 20.15
CA ASP A 22 11.63 -11.78 21.21
C ASP A 22 11.06 -10.90 22.34
N ASP A 23 11.56 -9.67 22.49
CA ASP A 23 11.04 -8.73 23.49
C ASP A 23 9.65 -8.25 23.08
N ILE A 24 8.64 -8.60 23.90
CA ILE A 24 7.23 -8.32 23.63
C ILE A 24 6.96 -6.81 23.47
N ARG A 25 7.62 -5.96 24.26
CA ARG A 25 7.38 -4.51 24.23
C ARG A 25 7.99 -3.90 22.98
N LEU A 26 9.21 -4.30 22.63
CA LEU A 26 9.86 -3.84 21.41
C LEU A 26 9.12 -4.34 20.17
N ARG A 27 8.69 -5.60 20.18
CA ARG A 27 7.85 -6.17 19.13
C ARG A 27 6.61 -5.30 18.99
N GLN A 28 5.84 -5.09 20.06
CA GLN A 28 4.64 -4.25 20.02
C GLN A 28 4.91 -2.81 19.51
N ALA A 29 6.02 -2.18 19.91
CA ALA A 29 6.37 -0.84 19.45
C ALA A 29 6.70 -0.78 17.95
N ILE A 30 7.44 -1.75 17.43
CA ILE A 30 7.76 -1.87 16.00
C ILE A 30 6.50 -2.19 15.18
N LEU A 31 5.63 -2.98 15.80
CA LEU A 31 4.34 -3.36 15.27
C LEU A 31 3.45 -2.10 15.09
N GLU A 32 3.30 -1.26 16.12
CA GLU A 32 2.50 -0.03 16.09
C GLU A 32 3.01 1.10 15.15
N LEU A 33 4.12 0.88 14.43
CA LEU A 33 4.64 1.86 13.48
C LEU A 33 3.73 2.02 12.25
N PRO A 34 3.55 3.25 11.75
CA PRO A 34 2.80 3.47 10.52
C PRO A 34 3.54 2.93 9.29
N ASP A 35 2.80 2.46 8.29
CA ASP A 35 3.35 1.83 7.08
C ASP A 35 4.38 2.69 6.32
N ASN A 36 4.29 4.03 6.40
CA ASN A 36 5.25 4.94 5.78
C ASN A 36 6.62 4.96 6.47
N LYS A 37 6.74 4.36 7.65
CA LYS A 37 7.99 4.16 8.40
C LYS A 37 8.56 2.76 8.18
N THR A 38 7.82 1.87 7.51
CA THR A 38 8.18 0.45 7.32
C THR A 38 8.30 0.08 5.84
N GLU A 39 8.72 1.03 5.00
CA GLU A 39 8.84 0.87 3.54
C GLU A 39 7.56 0.32 2.88
N HIS A 40 6.39 0.69 3.43
CA HIS A 40 5.06 0.25 2.97
C HIS A 40 4.81 -1.27 3.05
N LEU A 41 5.63 -2.01 3.82
CA LEU A 41 5.29 -3.38 4.20
C LEU A 41 4.36 -3.34 5.42
N PRO A 42 3.12 -3.84 5.26
CA PRO A 42 2.15 -3.82 6.33
C PRO A 42 2.57 -4.76 7.43
N GLU A 43 2.26 -4.35 8.64
CA GLU A 43 2.46 -5.13 9.83
C GLU A 43 1.43 -6.27 9.94
N TYR A 44 0.14 -5.91 9.89
CA TYR A 44 -0.98 -6.83 9.76
C TYR A 44 -1.55 -6.76 8.35
N LEU A 45 -1.54 -7.90 7.69
CA LEU A 45 -2.21 -8.05 6.41
C LEU A 45 -3.42 -8.98 6.58
N PRO A 46 -4.64 -8.42 6.76
CA PRO A 46 -5.86 -9.20 6.75
C PRO A 46 -6.13 -9.70 5.34
N LEU A 47 -6.41 -11.00 5.23
CA LEU A 47 -6.60 -11.74 4.00
C LEU A 47 -7.89 -12.57 4.06
N VAL A 48 -8.77 -12.32 3.09
CA VAL A 48 -10.01 -13.07 2.88
C VAL A 48 -10.10 -13.42 1.39
N PRO A 49 -10.23 -14.70 1.01
CA PRO A 49 -10.36 -15.10 -0.39
C PRO A 49 -11.41 -14.27 -1.15
N GLY A 50 -11.04 -13.73 -2.30
CA GLY A 50 -11.87 -12.84 -3.12
C GLY A 50 -11.68 -11.35 -2.84
N MET A 51 -10.95 -10.97 -1.79
CA MET A 51 -10.72 -9.54 -1.52
C MET A 51 -9.78 -8.91 -2.56
N PRO A 52 -9.99 -7.64 -2.94
CA PRO A 52 -9.05 -6.90 -3.75
C PRO A 52 -7.80 -6.60 -2.94
N VAL A 53 -6.64 -6.80 -3.56
CA VAL A 53 -5.32 -6.45 -3.01
C VAL A 53 -4.56 -5.57 -3.99
N LEU A 54 -3.63 -4.78 -3.49
CA LEU A 54 -2.71 -3.94 -4.27
C LEU A 54 -1.29 -4.43 -4.04
N LEU A 55 -0.52 -4.58 -5.12
CA LEU A 55 0.90 -4.86 -5.03
C LEU A 55 1.66 -3.59 -4.60
N THR A 56 2.59 -3.71 -3.65
CA THR A 56 3.35 -2.57 -3.12
C THR A 56 4.76 -2.44 -3.69
N GLU A 57 5.21 -3.37 -4.52
CA GLU A 57 6.54 -3.37 -5.14
C GLU A 57 6.49 -3.78 -6.62
N ASN A 58 7.59 -3.61 -7.34
CA ASN A 58 7.73 -4.07 -8.71
C ASN A 58 8.27 -5.50 -8.70
N ILE A 59 7.47 -6.46 -9.16
CA ILE A 59 7.87 -7.87 -9.22
C ILE A 59 8.30 -8.24 -10.64
N ALA A 60 7.46 -7.94 -11.63
CA ALA A 60 7.67 -8.29 -13.03
C ALA A 60 6.93 -7.27 -13.91
N THR A 61 7.56 -6.14 -14.19
CA THR A 61 6.93 -5.01 -14.89
C THR A 61 6.59 -5.35 -16.34
N GLU A 62 7.38 -6.23 -16.96
CA GLU A 62 7.16 -6.81 -18.28
C GLU A 62 5.84 -7.60 -18.36
N LEU A 63 5.44 -8.24 -17.25
CA LEU A 63 4.16 -8.95 -17.12
C LEU A 63 3.02 -8.05 -16.63
N GLY A 64 3.29 -6.77 -16.38
CA GLY A 64 2.32 -5.83 -15.79
C GLY A 64 2.12 -6.02 -14.28
N LEU A 65 3.09 -6.61 -13.58
CA LEU A 65 3.09 -6.80 -12.12
C LEU A 65 4.00 -5.74 -11.46
N SER A 66 3.54 -4.50 -11.45
CA SER A 66 4.23 -3.35 -10.86
C SER A 66 3.55 -2.86 -9.58
N ASN A 67 4.23 -1.99 -8.83
CA ASN A 67 3.63 -1.29 -7.69
C ASN A 67 2.33 -0.60 -8.11
N GLY A 68 1.27 -0.76 -7.33
CA GLY A 68 -0.06 -0.23 -7.63
C GLY A 68 -0.93 -1.17 -8.48
N THR A 69 -0.43 -2.33 -8.92
CA THR A 69 -1.23 -3.30 -9.66
C THR A 69 -2.26 -3.93 -8.74
N ARG A 70 -3.54 -3.85 -9.13
CA ARG A 70 -4.65 -4.46 -8.39
C ARG A 70 -4.82 -5.92 -8.78
N GLY A 71 -4.91 -6.77 -7.77
CA GLY A 71 -5.21 -8.20 -7.90
C GLY A 71 -6.38 -8.62 -7.02
N ILE A 72 -6.73 -9.90 -7.11
CA ILE A 72 -7.74 -10.56 -6.28
C ILE A 72 -7.03 -11.66 -5.49
N PHE A 73 -7.00 -11.52 -4.17
CA PHE A 73 -6.39 -12.54 -3.32
C PHE A 73 -7.19 -13.84 -3.38
N ARG A 74 -6.51 -14.97 -3.60
CA ARG A 74 -7.13 -16.29 -3.68
C ARG A 74 -6.82 -17.16 -2.47
N GLN A 75 -5.55 -17.28 -2.12
CA GLN A 75 -5.11 -18.19 -1.06
C GLN A 75 -3.76 -17.77 -0.47
N LEU A 76 -3.58 -18.02 0.83
CA LEU A 76 -2.28 -17.89 1.49
C LEU A 76 -1.68 -19.29 1.66
N ILE A 77 -0.42 -19.44 1.26
CA ILE A 77 0.40 -20.62 1.54
C ILE A 77 1.40 -20.24 2.64
N TYR A 78 1.48 -21.04 3.69
CA TYR A 78 2.27 -20.77 4.88
C TYR A 78 2.78 -22.07 5.50
N ASP A 79 3.84 -21.95 6.29
CA ASP A 79 4.36 -23.03 7.13
C ASP A 79 3.91 -22.87 8.58
N GLY A 80 4.03 -23.96 9.35
CA GLY A 80 3.71 -23.99 10.77
C GLY A 80 2.22 -24.03 11.09
N SER A 81 1.90 -24.08 12.38
CA SER A 81 0.53 -23.95 12.88
C SER A 81 0.18 -22.48 13.10
N PRO A 82 -1.07 -22.06 12.86
CA PRO A 82 -1.53 -20.74 13.28
C PRO A 82 -1.18 -20.47 14.74
N GLU A 83 -0.62 -19.30 15.03
CA GLU A 83 -0.28 -18.94 16.39
C GLU A 83 -1.54 -18.50 17.14
N ASN A 84 -1.71 -18.98 18.38
CA ASN A 84 -2.70 -18.43 19.31
C ASN A 84 -2.21 -17.07 19.83
N PHE A 85 -2.12 -16.09 18.94
CA PHE A 85 -1.71 -14.75 19.31
C PHE A 85 -2.90 -14.04 19.97
N ARG A 86 -2.84 -13.84 21.28
CA ARG A 86 -3.82 -13.02 22.01
C ARG A 86 -3.36 -11.57 21.95
N TYR A 87 -3.79 -10.84 20.92
CA TYR A 87 -3.50 -9.41 20.83
C TYR A 87 -4.46 -8.62 21.73
N HIS A 88 -3.91 -7.68 22.51
CA HIS A 88 -4.69 -6.67 23.21
C HIS A 88 -4.99 -5.52 22.22
N GLY A 89 -6.23 -5.39 21.77
CA GLY A 89 -6.71 -4.13 21.17
C GLY A 89 -7.00 -4.10 19.67
N GLN A 90 -7.16 -5.24 18.98
CA GLN A 90 -7.56 -5.23 17.57
C GLN A 90 -8.96 -5.79 17.34
N ASN A 91 -9.72 -5.10 16.46
CA ASN A 91 -11.09 -5.41 16.02
C ASN A 91 -11.16 -6.65 15.10
N PHE A 92 -10.31 -7.67 15.34
CA PHE A 92 -10.36 -8.90 14.57
C PHE A 92 -11.39 -9.86 15.16
N PRO A 93 -12.21 -10.53 14.32
CA PRO A 93 -13.16 -11.53 14.79
C PRO A 93 -12.48 -12.62 15.65
N PRO A 94 -13.14 -13.17 16.68
CA PRO A 94 -12.54 -14.17 17.57
C PRO A 94 -12.02 -15.44 16.88
N ASN A 95 -12.54 -15.76 15.68
CA ASN A 95 -12.12 -16.91 14.88
C ASN A 95 -10.95 -16.60 13.93
N THR A 96 -10.31 -15.43 14.04
CA THR A 96 -9.19 -15.04 13.17
C THR A 96 -7.99 -15.96 13.37
N LYS A 97 -7.41 -16.44 12.27
CA LYS A 97 -6.15 -17.20 12.28
C LYS A 97 -4.99 -16.25 12.03
N PHE A 98 -4.04 -16.20 12.96
CA PHE A 98 -2.83 -15.41 12.84
C PHE A 98 -1.68 -16.28 12.31
N ILE A 99 -1.07 -15.84 11.21
CA ILE A 99 0.00 -16.54 10.51
C ILE A 99 1.26 -15.69 10.54
N THR A 100 2.34 -16.22 11.10
CA THR A 100 3.64 -15.54 11.18
C THR A 100 4.63 -16.05 10.14
N GLN A 101 4.40 -17.20 9.51
CA GLN A 101 5.33 -17.82 8.55
C GLN A 101 4.70 -17.99 7.14
N PRO A 102 4.31 -16.91 6.47
CA PRO A 102 3.84 -16.99 5.08
C PRO A 102 4.97 -17.45 4.14
N LYS A 103 4.65 -18.33 3.20
CA LYS A 103 5.53 -18.69 2.07
C LYS A 103 5.27 -17.78 0.88
N TYR A 104 4.01 -17.73 0.43
CA TYR A 104 3.55 -16.88 -0.65
C TYR A 104 2.03 -16.76 -0.65
N ALA A 105 1.50 -15.72 -1.30
CA ALA A 105 0.08 -15.56 -1.56
C ALA A 105 -0.22 -15.82 -3.05
N LEU A 106 -1.25 -16.63 -3.33
CA LEU A 106 -1.78 -16.76 -4.67
C LEU A 106 -2.73 -15.59 -4.95
N VAL A 107 -2.38 -14.76 -5.92
CA VAL A 107 -3.14 -13.58 -6.31
C VAL A 107 -3.48 -13.65 -7.80
N GLU A 108 -4.73 -13.45 -8.13
CA GLU A 108 -5.16 -13.36 -9.51
C GLU A 108 -5.02 -11.93 -10.03
N TYR A 109 -4.37 -11.76 -11.17
CA TYR A 109 -4.19 -10.48 -11.85
C TYR A 109 -4.84 -10.51 -13.25
N PRO A 110 -6.14 -10.19 -13.38
CA PRO A 110 -6.85 -10.28 -14.66
C PRO A 110 -6.21 -9.46 -15.80
N GLY A 111 -5.51 -8.37 -15.47
CA GLY A 111 -4.85 -7.48 -16.42
C GLY A 111 -3.38 -7.78 -16.71
N CYS A 112 -2.78 -8.83 -16.13
CA CYS A 112 -1.39 -9.17 -16.40
C CYS A 112 -1.22 -9.76 -17.83
N LYS A 113 -0.01 -9.64 -18.37
CA LYS A 113 0.40 -10.10 -19.72
C LYS A 113 0.93 -11.53 -19.72
N LEU A 114 0.35 -12.39 -18.89
CA LEU A 114 0.66 -13.82 -18.89
C LEU A 114 -0.16 -14.49 -19.99
N ASP A 115 0.48 -14.76 -21.12
CA ASP A 115 -0.16 -15.34 -22.31
C ASP A 115 -0.29 -16.87 -22.22
N GLU A 116 0.56 -17.53 -21.42
CA GLU A 116 0.54 -18.99 -21.24
C GLU A 116 0.01 -19.40 -19.87
N LYS A 117 -0.86 -20.41 -19.85
CA LYS A 117 -1.26 -21.09 -18.62
C LYS A 117 -0.05 -21.81 -18.06
N PHE A 118 0.37 -21.49 -16.84
CA PHE A 118 1.14 -22.45 -16.05
C PHE A 118 0.30 -23.74 -15.97
N ALA A 119 0.89 -24.89 -16.32
CA ALA A 119 0.15 -26.12 -16.61
C ALA A 119 -0.91 -26.53 -15.56
N GLU A 120 -0.71 -26.14 -14.29
CA GLU A 120 -1.60 -26.45 -13.16
C GLU A 120 -2.34 -25.23 -12.57
N LEU A 121 -2.03 -24.00 -13.00
CA LEU A 121 -2.63 -22.77 -12.46
C LEU A 121 -3.64 -22.18 -13.45
N SER A 122 -4.78 -21.70 -12.96
CA SER A 122 -5.67 -20.89 -13.79
C SER A 122 -4.91 -19.66 -14.30
N SER A 123 -5.17 -19.27 -15.55
CA SER A 123 -4.25 -18.55 -16.45
C SER A 123 -3.69 -17.19 -15.97
N LYS A 124 -4.06 -16.70 -14.79
CA LYS A 124 -3.67 -15.37 -14.28
C LYS A 124 -3.44 -15.34 -12.77
N ILE A 125 -3.28 -16.50 -12.13
CA ILE A 125 -2.85 -16.58 -10.73
C ILE A 125 -1.33 -16.53 -10.69
N VAL A 126 -0.78 -15.68 -9.82
CA VAL A 126 0.66 -15.52 -9.63
C VAL A 126 0.99 -15.73 -8.15
N PRO A 127 2.00 -16.55 -7.81
CA PRO A 127 2.52 -16.64 -6.45
C PRO A 127 3.32 -15.37 -6.11
N ILE A 128 2.82 -14.59 -5.16
CA ILE A 128 3.50 -13.43 -4.59
C ILE A 128 4.28 -13.89 -3.36
N ALA A 129 5.61 -13.96 -3.50
CA ALA A 129 6.50 -14.34 -2.41
C ALA A 129 6.58 -13.25 -1.33
N VAL A 130 7.07 -13.64 -0.16
CA VAL A 130 7.44 -12.67 0.88
C VAL A 130 8.57 -11.77 0.40
N SER A 131 8.44 -10.47 0.67
CA SER A 131 9.45 -9.46 0.43
C SER A 131 10.16 -9.14 1.74
N GLU A 132 11.38 -8.65 1.63
CA GLU A 132 12.25 -8.28 2.74
C GLU A 132 12.67 -6.83 2.61
N GLN A 133 12.36 -6.01 3.61
CA GLN A 133 12.74 -4.60 3.65
C GLN A 133 13.49 -4.30 4.94
N THR A 134 14.44 -3.36 4.87
CA THR A 134 15.24 -2.94 6.02
C THR A 134 15.02 -1.44 6.27
N PHE A 135 14.69 -1.09 7.49
CA PHE A 135 14.44 0.29 7.90
C PHE A 135 15.14 0.62 9.22
N LEU A 136 15.38 1.91 9.43
CA LEU A 136 16.17 2.46 10.53
C LEU A 136 15.31 3.34 11.40
N PHE A 137 15.35 3.11 12.72
CA PHE A 137 14.66 3.94 13.70
C PHE A 137 15.62 4.44 14.77
N ASP A 138 15.31 5.58 15.36
CA ASP A 138 15.96 6.00 16.59
C ASP A 138 15.34 5.23 17.78
N ALA A 139 16.18 4.57 18.57
CA ALA A 139 15.71 3.69 19.65
C ALA A 139 14.86 4.43 20.72
N LYS A 140 15.07 5.75 20.84
CA LYS A 140 14.31 6.64 21.72
C LYS A 140 12.88 6.91 21.25
N GLU A 141 12.62 6.78 19.95
CA GLU A 141 11.27 6.96 19.38
C GLU A 141 10.40 5.72 19.61
N LEU A 142 11.00 4.53 19.67
CA LEU A 142 10.31 3.25 19.81
C LEU A 142 10.02 2.86 21.26
N LEU A 143 10.89 3.22 22.21
CA LEU A 143 10.77 2.79 23.60
C LEU A 143 10.74 4.02 24.52
N PRO A 144 9.71 4.19 25.37
CA PRO A 144 9.76 5.15 26.48
C PRO A 144 11.01 4.87 27.33
N GLU A 145 11.66 5.91 27.86
CA GLU A 145 12.98 5.82 28.55
C GLU A 145 13.06 4.74 29.65
N ASN A 146 11.93 4.36 30.24
CA ASN A 146 11.82 3.33 31.27
C ASN A 146 11.97 1.88 30.74
N VAL A 147 11.80 1.64 29.44
CA VAL A 147 11.85 0.31 28.80
C VAL A 147 13.23 0.00 28.23
N ALA A 148 13.98 1.03 27.80
CA ALA A 148 15.33 0.89 27.25
C ALA A 148 16.34 0.23 28.21
N LYS A 149 16.08 0.28 29.54
CA LYS A 149 16.89 -0.40 30.57
C LYS A 149 16.60 -1.89 30.70
N ALA A 150 15.42 -2.36 30.26
CA ALA A 150 14.97 -3.75 30.39
C ALA A 150 15.35 -4.59 29.15
N THR A 151 15.31 -3.98 27.97
CA THR A 151 15.88 -4.55 26.75
C THR A 151 17.40 -4.53 26.85
N LYS A 152 18.09 -5.66 26.67
CA LYS A 152 19.58 -5.74 26.57
C LYS A 152 20.13 -5.05 25.29
N ILE A 153 19.53 -3.95 24.87
CA ILE A 153 19.99 -3.12 23.77
C ILE A 153 21.04 -2.18 24.37
N ASN A 154 22.25 -2.26 23.83
CA ASN A 154 23.37 -1.45 24.29
C ASN A 154 22.99 0.04 24.16
N THR A 155 22.85 0.74 25.28
CA THR A 155 22.35 2.12 25.42
C THR A 155 23.17 3.19 24.67
N LYS A 156 24.19 2.79 23.90
CA LYS A 156 24.96 3.64 22.98
C LYS A 156 24.49 3.60 21.53
N ALA A 157 23.71 2.61 21.10
CA ALA A 157 23.20 2.57 19.74
C ALA A 157 21.99 3.50 19.59
N THR A 158 22.22 4.68 19.02
CA THR A 158 21.16 5.68 18.78
C THR A 158 20.15 5.17 17.76
N LYS A 159 20.61 4.34 16.80
CA LYS A 159 19.82 3.80 15.69
C LYS A 159 19.68 2.28 15.77
N LEU A 160 18.48 1.81 15.53
CA LEU A 160 18.09 0.41 15.46
C LEU A 160 17.76 0.06 14.00
N THR A 161 18.47 -0.92 13.45
CA THR A 161 18.16 -1.50 12.14
C THR A 161 17.19 -2.66 12.33
N VAL A 162 15.99 -2.54 11.76
CA VAL A 162 14.97 -3.58 11.77
C VAL A 162 14.78 -4.07 10.35
N LYS A 163 14.77 -5.39 10.20
CA LYS A 163 14.58 -6.09 8.95
C LYS A 163 13.25 -6.83 9.00
N ARG A 164 12.33 -6.48 8.10
CA ARG A 164 10.96 -6.98 8.07
C ARG A 164 10.76 -7.92 6.88
N LYS A 165 10.18 -9.10 7.14
CA LYS A 165 9.66 -10.02 6.13
C LYS A 165 8.14 -10.00 6.14
N ALA A 166 7.52 -9.63 5.03
CA ALA A 166 6.06 -9.59 4.88
C ALA A 166 5.67 -9.77 3.41
N LEU A 167 4.39 -10.06 3.15
CA LEU A 167 3.88 -10.05 1.77
C LEU A 167 3.80 -8.59 1.27
N PRO A 168 4.26 -8.29 0.04
CA PRO A 168 4.19 -6.95 -0.56
C PRO A 168 2.78 -6.64 -1.09
N LEU A 169 1.76 -6.86 -0.26
CA LEU A 169 0.35 -6.73 -0.59
C LEU A 169 -0.35 -5.90 0.46
N ILE A 170 -1.29 -5.05 0.05
CA ILE A 170 -2.21 -4.33 0.96
C ILE A 170 -3.66 -4.50 0.50
N PRO A 171 -4.66 -4.40 1.39
CA PRO A 171 -6.05 -4.37 1.00
C PRO A 171 -6.34 -3.21 0.03
N ALA A 172 -7.11 -3.46 -1.02
CA ALA A 172 -7.39 -2.48 -2.09
C ALA A 172 -8.88 -2.12 -2.22
N TYR A 173 -9.59 -2.04 -1.09
CA TYR A 173 -10.97 -1.52 -1.05
C TYR A 173 -11.03 0.00 -1.16
N SER A 174 -10.04 0.67 -0.55
CA SER A 174 -9.84 2.12 -0.60
C SER A 174 -8.38 2.40 -0.90
N MET A 175 -8.11 3.49 -1.62
CA MET A 175 -6.75 3.96 -1.85
C MET A 175 -6.69 5.46 -1.67
N THR A 176 -5.52 5.97 -1.31
CA THR A 176 -5.29 7.41 -1.30
C THR A 176 -5.22 7.94 -2.72
N THR A 177 -5.58 9.21 -2.91
CA THR A 177 -5.47 9.90 -4.21
C THR A 177 -4.08 9.78 -4.82
N HIS A 178 -3.05 9.87 -3.98
CA HIS A 178 -1.65 9.77 -4.37
C HIS A 178 -1.31 8.39 -4.95
N LYS A 179 -1.81 7.31 -4.33
CA LYS A 179 -1.62 5.94 -4.84
C LYS A 179 -2.43 5.67 -6.11
N GLY A 180 -3.58 6.34 -6.28
CA GLY A 180 -4.38 6.27 -7.51
C GLY A 180 -3.85 7.15 -8.65
N GLN A 181 -2.86 8.01 -8.41
CA GLN A 181 -2.27 8.86 -9.44
C GLN A 181 -1.70 8.00 -10.57
N SER A 182 -1.84 8.48 -11.82
CA SER A 182 -1.47 7.77 -13.07
C SER A 182 -2.32 6.54 -13.42
N GLN A 183 -3.21 6.09 -12.56
CA GLN A 183 -4.12 4.98 -12.87
C GLN A 183 -5.39 5.48 -13.56
N THR A 184 -5.96 4.66 -14.46
CA THR A 184 -7.34 4.80 -14.92
C THR A 184 -8.20 3.76 -14.21
N LEU A 185 -9.18 4.22 -13.46
CA LEU A 185 -10.07 3.38 -12.67
C LEU A 185 -11.42 3.24 -13.40
N GLY A 186 -12.13 2.14 -13.12
CA GLY A 186 -13.44 1.86 -13.70
C GLY A 186 -14.52 2.75 -13.09
N LYS A 187 -15.13 2.29 -11.99
CA LYS A 187 -16.08 3.05 -11.17
C LYS A 187 -15.44 3.37 -9.83
N ILE A 188 -15.56 4.61 -9.38
CA ILE A 188 -14.95 5.05 -8.12
C ILE A 188 -15.95 5.80 -7.24
N ILE A 189 -15.73 5.68 -5.94
CA ILE A 189 -16.37 6.51 -4.93
C ILE A 189 -15.28 7.43 -4.38
N VAL A 190 -15.53 8.73 -4.38
CA VAL A 190 -14.60 9.74 -3.86
C VAL A 190 -15.20 10.49 -2.69
N ASP A 191 -14.35 10.85 -1.75
CA ASP A 191 -14.68 11.78 -0.68
C ASP A 191 -13.96 13.10 -0.93
N LEU A 192 -14.73 14.17 -1.09
CA LEU A 192 -14.21 15.50 -1.36
C LEU A 192 -14.18 16.40 -0.12
N VAL A 193 -14.57 15.88 1.05
CA VAL A 193 -14.36 16.60 2.31
C VAL A 193 -12.90 16.44 2.71
N MET A 194 -12.15 17.51 2.52
CA MET A 194 -10.71 17.54 2.74
C MET A 194 -10.38 17.56 4.25
N PRO A 195 -9.26 16.95 4.66
CA PRO A 195 -8.77 17.07 6.03
C PRO A 195 -8.44 18.54 6.36
N PRO A 196 -8.36 18.91 7.65
CA PRO A 196 -8.00 20.26 8.07
C PRO A 196 -6.64 20.68 7.51
N GLY A 197 -6.57 21.84 6.86
CA GLY A 197 -5.32 22.35 6.28
C GLY A 197 -5.52 22.96 4.88
N PRO A 198 -4.42 23.34 4.21
CA PRO A 198 -4.49 23.82 2.85
C PRO A 198 -4.96 22.72 1.91
N ILE A 199 -5.98 23.01 1.11
CA ILE A 199 -6.45 22.09 0.08
C ILE A 199 -5.48 22.16 -1.10
N GLU A 200 -4.80 21.06 -1.38
CA GLU A 200 -3.99 20.93 -2.58
C GLU A 200 -4.86 20.65 -3.80
N LEU A 201 -4.65 21.41 -4.88
CA LEU A 201 -5.37 21.24 -6.15
C LEU A 201 -5.27 19.79 -6.67
N ALA A 202 -4.09 19.16 -6.50
CA ALA A 202 -3.85 17.80 -6.94
C ALA A 202 -4.78 16.78 -6.25
N SER A 203 -5.10 16.96 -4.97
CA SER A 203 -5.97 16.04 -4.21
C SER A 203 -7.38 15.95 -4.78
N VAL A 204 -7.89 17.07 -5.30
CA VAL A 204 -9.21 17.12 -5.97
C VAL A 204 -9.08 16.65 -7.41
N TYR A 205 -8.20 17.27 -8.19
CA TYR A 205 -8.07 17.02 -9.62
C TYR A 205 -7.68 15.57 -9.94
N VAL A 206 -6.71 15.01 -9.21
CA VAL A 206 -6.26 13.63 -9.45
C VAL A 206 -7.41 12.67 -9.19
N SER A 207 -8.12 12.80 -8.06
CA SER A 207 -9.24 11.93 -7.70
C SER A 207 -10.34 11.92 -8.77
N LEU A 208 -10.75 13.11 -9.24
CA LEU A 208 -11.81 13.25 -10.24
C LEU A 208 -11.41 12.80 -11.64
N SER A 209 -10.12 12.94 -11.99
CA SER A 209 -9.60 12.58 -13.31
C SER A 209 -9.26 11.08 -13.47
N ARG A 210 -9.53 10.23 -12.47
CA ARG A 210 -9.23 8.79 -12.57
C ARG A 210 -10.26 8.02 -13.39
N VAL A 211 -11.46 8.55 -13.58
CA VAL A 211 -12.52 7.92 -14.39
C VAL A 211 -12.63 8.53 -15.78
N LYS A 212 -13.15 7.75 -16.73
CA LYS A 212 -13.37 8.21 -18.12
C LYS A 212 -14.71 8.93 -18.32
N ARG A 213 -15.71 8.62 -17.49
CA ARG A 213 -17.08 9.14 -17.60
C ARG A 213 -17.55 9.63 -16.24
N LEU A 214 -18.37 10.67 -16.23
CA LEU A 214 -18.97 11.18 -15.00
C LEU A 214 -19.92 10.16 -14.34
N ASP A 215 -20.62 9.34 -15.14
CA ASP A 215 -21.50 8.24 -14.65
C ASP A 215 -20.76 7.19 -13.81
N ASP A 216 -19.43 7.13 -13.91
CA ASP A 216 -18.59 6.20 -13.18
C ASP A 216 -18.01 6.81 -11.88
N LEU A 217 -18.37 8.06 -11.56
CA LEU A 217 -17.94 8.78 -10.36
C LEU A 217 -19.11 8.98 -9.39
N LEU A 218 -18.94 8.53 -8.14
CA LEU A 218 -19.84 8.87 -7.05
C LEU A 218 -19.10 9.70 -6.00
N ILE A 219 -19.65 10.85 -5.63
CA ILE A 219 -19.17 11.64 -4.48
C ILE A 219 -19.99 11.21 -3.26
N ILE A 220 -19.33 10.68 -2.22
CA ILE A 220 -20.01 9.95 -1.13
C ILE A 220 -20.82 10.85 -0.19
N ARG A 221 -20.45 12.13 -0.08
CA ARG A 221 -21.10 13.11 0.81
C ARG A 221 -21.00 14.52 0.25
N SER A 222 -21.87 15.41 0.74
CA SER A 222 -21.81 16.84 0.43
C SER A 222 -20.45 17.44 0.84
N PHE A 223 -19.99 18.41 0.06
CA PHE A 223 -18.72 19.12 0.27
C PHE A 223 -18.86 20.59 -0.12
N GLU A 224 -17.96 21.45 0.36
CA GLU A 224 -17.96 22.87 0.06
C GLU A 224 -17.53 23.12 -1.39
N PHE A 225 -18.30 23.91 -2.16
CA PHE A 225 -17.98 24.18 -3.56
C PHE A 225 -16.61 24.85 -3.75
N ALA A 226 -16.15 25.60 -2.74
CA ALA A 226 -14.82 26.21 -2.70
C ALA A 226 -13.68 25.17 -2.89
N THR A 227 -13.88 23.91 -2.53
CA THR A 227 -12.92 22.81 -2.76
C THR A 227 -12.61 22.61 -4.24
N LEU A 228 -13.54 22.91 -5.16
CA LEU A 228 -13.31 22.83 -6.61
C LEU A 228 -12.68 24.10 -7.20
N GLN A 229 -12.58 25.17 -6.41
CA GLN A 229 -12.12 26.49 -6.85
C GLN A 229 -10.66 26.78 -6.48
N VAL A 230 -9.94 25.77 -5.98
CA VAL A 230 -8.52 25.88 -5.66
C VAL A 230 -7.76 26.23 -6.93
N LYS A 231 -7.02 27.34 -6.91
CA LYS A 231 -6.24 27.81 -8.06
C LYS A 231 -4.84 27.18 -8.03
N PRO A 232 -4.24 26.90 -9.20
CA PRO A 232 -2.82 26.56 -9.27
C PRO A 232 -1.97 27.71 -8.70
N SER A 233 -0.79 27.38 -8.18
CA SER A 233 0.14 28.39 -7.69
C SER A 233 0.65 29.27 -8.83
N THR A 234 1.13 30.48 -8.51
CA THR A 234 1.73 31.39 -9.51
C THR A 234 2.83 30.71 -10.31
N ALA A 235 3.69 29.93 -9.65
CA ALA A 235 4.75 29.16 -10.29
C ALA A 235 4.21 28.11 -11.28
N GLN A 236 3.12 27.41 -10.94
CA GLN A 236 2.47 26.46 -11.86
C GLN A 236 1.87 27.17 -13.07
N ILE A 237 1.25 28.33 -12.88
CA ILE A 237 0.68 29.13 -13.97
C ILE A 237 1.78 29.66 -14.90
N GLU A 238 2.89 30.14 -14.34
CA GLU A 238 4.05 30.60 -15.11
C GLU A 238 4.68 29.47 -15.92
N GLU A 239 4.77 28.27 -15.34
CA GLU A 239 5.27 27.08 -16.02
C GLU A 239 4.36 26.67 -17.18
N LEU A 240 3.03 26.64 -16.99
CA LEU A 240 2.08 26.38 -18.07
C LEU A 240 2.25 27.39 -19.23
N LYS A 241 2.38 28.69 -18.91
CA LYS A 241 2.66 29.74 -19.92
C LYS A 241 4.01 29.54 -20.62
N ARG A 242 5.03 29.02 -19.93
CA ARG A 242 6.32 28.68 -20.53
C ARG A 242 6.19 27.51 -21.50
N LEU A 243 5.47 26.46 -21.11
CA LEU A 243 5.21 25.29 -21.95
C LEU A 243 4.42 25.66 -23.22
N ASP A 244 3.40 26.52 -23.11
CA ASP A 244 2.64 27.01 -24.27
C ASP A 244 3.52 27.77 -25.26
N ARG A 245 4.41 28.64 -24.77
CA ARG A 245 5.38 29.36 -25.61
C ARG A 245 6.31 28.39 -26.35
N ILE A 246 6.79 27.36 -25.67
CA ILE A 246 7.63 26.32 -26.28
C ILE A 246 6.84 25.56 -27.35
N ALA A 247 5.60 25.14 -27.05
CA ALA A 247 4.76 24.42 -28.01
C ALA A 247 4.49 25.25 -29.27
N GLN A 248 4.23 26.56 -29.13
CA GLN A 248 4.05 27.47 -30.26
C GLN A 248 5.32 27.63 -31.10
N ASN A 249 6.48 27.78 -30.45
CA ASN A 249 7.77 27.90 -31.14
C ASN A 249 8.11 26.61 -31.91
N THR A 250 7.89 25.44 -31.30
CA THR A 250 8.07 24.14 -31.95
C THR A 250 7.14 24.01 -33.16
N ARG A 251 5.85 24.34 -33.03
CA ARG A 251 4.90 24.32 -34.15
C ARG A 251 5.37 25.19 -35.32
N LYS A 252 5.83 26.42 -35.06
CA LYS A 252 6.35 27.33 -36.10
C LYS A 252 7.61 26.76 -36.79
N ARG A 253 8.54 26.20 -36.01
CA ARG A 253 9.81 25.64 -36.54
C ARG A 253 9.59 24.46 -37.49
N PHE A 254 8.61 23.61 -37.18
CA PHE A 254 8.32 22.39 -37.94
C PHE A 254 7.12 22.53 -38.89
N GLN A 255 6.60 23.74 -39.08
CA GLN A 255 5.41 24.01 -39.89
C GLN A 255 5.59 23.66 -41.39
N PHE A 256 6.84 23.55 -41.86
CA PHE A 256 7.19 23.29 -43.26
C PHE A 256 7.80 21.91 -43.51
N ILE A 257 7.73 20.99 -42.54
CA ILE A 257 8.30 19.62 -42.64
C ILE A 257 7.20 18.56 -42.80
N ALA A 258 6.05 18.94 -43.36
CA ALA A 258 4.94 18.04 -43.69
C ALA A 258 4.75 17.96 -45.21
#